data_AF-A0A922XM67-F1
#
_entry.id   AF-A0A922XM67-F1
#
_cell.length_a   1.000
_cell.length_b   1.000
_cell.length_c   1.000
_cell.angle_alpha   90.00
_cell.angle_beta   90.00
_cell.angle_gamma   90.00
#
_symmetry.space_group_name_H-M   'P 1'
#
loop_
_entity.id
_entity.type
_entity.pdbx_description
1 polymer ?
#
loop_
_entity_poly.entity_id
_entity_poly.type
_entity_poly.pdbx_seq_one_letter_code
_entity_poly.pdbx_strand_id
1 'polypeptide(L)'
;MSVLIGGVITVFAQGKIDEERMSRDIEIAENVLQTLLRQEFGKRNFFPYEVNGTYLPGYGVTFRLPNDFNVPMGYMMDSEPLTINYSPSGTTSVYSVNGTGTMTVTSDEEQAPARDVAKLRSTKSKQKTSANTDSVRTAYNTKIIEAAKTFLADYGDLISQLSADERIVITNRGDGGQRLWYGMDNNAKRSLLSVDAAKGDVTQYKQGKLTRDQLLGKIKVVNTESVDELNPDLELLSSIFNRLYRPDLSKTYYSEGNIYYERLKDFGVIYYMNVVSSSRDGYGRFTIPTLKLDDIDQATRDKKVKELYPAFEKEVKENVLEYGRTLRSLNAEENLIFNVRVTQCAKCGIPSSLEYSVKNTVLNDYNTGKLTKEAALEKIAVKKGPNQ
;
A
#
# COMPACT_ATOMS: atom_id res chain seq x y z
N MET A 1 48.49 -23.17 -33.59
CA MET A 1 48.20 -21.86 -32.98
C MET A 1 46.70 -21.81 -32.68
N SER A 2 46.31 -22.03 -31.43
CA SER A 2 44.96 -21.72 -30.93
C SER A 2 45.13 -21.14 -29.54
N VAL A 3 44.83 -19.86 -29.39
CA VAL A 3 44.88 -19.14 -28.11
C VAL A 3 43.45 -19.04 -27.59
N LEU A 4 43.17 -19.74 -26.49
CA LEU A 4 41.94 -19.63 -25.71
C LEU A 4 42.07 -18.41 -24.79
N ILE A 5 41.28 -17.37 -25.04
CA ILE A 5 41.13 -16.21 -24.14
C ILE A 5 40.04 -16.57 -23.13
N GLY A 6 40.45 -17.00 -21.94
CA GLY A 6 39.56 -17.19 -20.80
C GLY A 6 39.20 -15.83 -20.21
N GLY A 7 37.94 -15.42 -20.39
CA GLY A 7 37.38 -14.25 -19.72
C GLY A 7 37.17 -14.52 -18.24
N VAL A 8 37.85 -13.76 -17.39
CA VAL A 8 37.64 -13.75 -15.94
C VAL A 8 36.32 -13.01 -15.68
N ILE A 9 35.32 -13.74 -15.20
CA ILE A 9 34.09 -13.14 -14.65
C ILE A 9 34.42 -12.69 -13.23
N THR A 10 34.66 -11.39 -13.06
CA THR A 10 34.70 -10.76 -11.73
C THR A 10 33.29 -10.75 -11.15
N VAL A 11 33.01 -11.71 -10.27
CA VAL A 11 31.87 -11.62 -9.36
C VAL A 11 32.18 -10.50 -8.37
N PHE A 12 31.57 -9.33 -8.55
CA PHE A 12 31.59 -8.28 -7.54
C PHE A 12 30.88 -8.82 -6.30
N ALA A 13 31.66 -9.12 -5.25
CA ALA A 13 31.13 -9.35 -3.93
C ALA A 13 30.40 -8.08 -3.47
N GLN A 14 29.06 -8.10 -3.51
CA GLN A 14 28.26 -7.08 -2.84
C GLN A 14 28.61 -7.15 -1.36
N GLY A 15 29.24 -6.09 -0.84
CA GLY A 15 29.56 -5.98 0.58
C GLY A 15 28.29 -6.16 1.40
N LYS A 16 28.39 -6.91 2.50
CA LYS A 16 27.30 -7.07 3.46
C LYS A 16 26.84 -5.67 3.88
N ILE A 17 25.57 -5.36 3.66
CA ILE A 17 24.98 -4.06 4.00
C ILE A 17 25.09 -3.84 5.50
N ASP A 18 25.51 -2.64 5.87
CA ASP A 18 25.47 -2.15 7.24
C ASP A 18 24.05 -1.65 7.51
N GLU A 19 23.30 -2.45 8.28
CA GLU A 19 21.89 -2.20 8.62
C GLU A 19 21.73 -0.91 9.44
N GLU A 20 22.65 -0.62 10.37
CA GLU A 20 22.59 0.59 11.20
C GLU A 20 22.81 1.85 10.35
N ARG A 21 23.82 1.80 9.47
CA ARG A 21 24.06 2.89 8.51
C ARG A 21 22.90 3.05 7.54
N MET A 22 22.32 1.96 7.04
CA MET A 22 21.18 2.02 6.12
C MET A 22 19.97 2.65 6.79
N SER A 23 19.67 2.24 8.03
CA SER A 23 18.59 2.83 8.82
C SER A 23 18.78 4.33 9.01
N ARG A 24 20.01 4.77 9.33
CA ARG A 24 20.35 6.19 9.47
C ARG A 24 20.21 6.95 8.15
N ASP A 25 20.72 6.40 7.05
CA ASP A 25 20.62 7.03 5.72
C ASP A 25 19.14 7.20 5.30
N ILE A 26 18.28 6.22 5.62
CA ILE A 26 16.84 6.27 5.40
C ILE A 26 16.18 7.35 6.27
N GLU A 27 16.47 7.40 7.57
CA GLU A 27 15.91 8.39 8.48
C GLU A 27 16.28 9.83 8.08
N ILE A 28 17.52 10.05 7.63
CA ILE A 28 17.94 11.35 7.09
C ILE A 28 17.15 11.66 5.82
N ALA A 29 17.01 10.69 4.92
CA ALA A 29 16.27 10.84 3.67
C ALA A 29 14.77 11.13 3.90
N GLU A 30 14.14 10.50 4.89
CA GLU A 30 12.76 10.77 5.31
C GLU A 30 12.59 12.24 5.72
N ASN A 31 13.48 12.74 6.57
CA ASN A 31 13.47 14.12 7.04
C ASN A 31 13.63 15.13 5.90
N VAL A 32 14.52 14.84 4.94
CA VAL A 32 14.72 15.68 3.74
C VAL A 32 13.47 15.68 2.87
N LEU A 33 12.91 14.51 2.56
CA LEU A 33 11.70 14.40 1.74
C LEU A 33 10.51 15.08 2.43
N GLN A 34 10.35 14.91 3.73
CA GLN A 34 9.34 15.60 4.53
C GLN A 34 9.50 17.13 4.45
N THR A 35 10.74 17.63 4.49
CA THR A 35 11.02 19.06 4.39
C THR A 35 10.66 19.61 3.01
N LEU A 36 11.03 18.91 1.93
CA LEU A 36 10.67 19.28 0.56
C LEU A 36 9.15 19.32 0.36
N LEU A 37 8.43 18.31 0.86
CA LEU A 37 6.97 18.29 0.84
C LEU A 37 6.39 19.51 1.58
N ARG A 38 6.86 19.81 2.79
CA ARG A 38 6.40 20.99 3.54
C ARG A 38 6.65 22.31 2.80
N GLN A 39 7.75 22.42 2.06
CA GLN A 39 8.07 23.61 1.26
C GLN A 39 7.07 23.79 0.11
N GLU A 40 6.75 22.72 -0.63
CA GLU A 40 5.81 22.78 -1.76
C GLU A 40 4.37 23.14 -1.34
N PHE A 41 3.98 22.74 -0.12
CA PHE A 41 2.63 22.96 0.39
C PHE A 41 2.48 24.22 1.25
N GLY A 42 3.57 24.81 1.73
CA GLY A 42 3.56 26.00 2.57
C GLY A 42 2.97 25.77 3.98
N LYS A 43 3.00 26.81 4.81
CA LYS A 43 2.66 26.77 6.25
C LYS A 43 1.18 26.45 6.58
N ARG A 44 0.31 26.26 5.57
CA ARG A 44 -1.14 26.08 5.74
C ARG A 44 -1.59 24.62 5.78
N ASN A 45 -0.70 23.66 5.57
CA ASN A 45 -1.06 22.25 5.68
C ASN A 45 -1.01 21.81 7.15
N PHE A 46 -2.19 21.48 7.68
CA PHE A 46 -2.42 21.11 9.06
C PHE A 46 -1.92 19.69 9.41
N PHE A 47 -1.67 18.84 8.41
CA PHE A 47 -1.31 17.44 8.61
C PHE A 47 0.20 17.21 8.58
N PRO A 48 0.75 16.46 9.56
CA PRO A 48 2.13 16.03 9.50
C PRO A 48 2.33 15.09 8.30
N TYR A 49 3.31 15.41 7.46
CA TYR A 49 3.79 14.49 6.42
C TYR A 49 4.68 13.44 7.08
N GLU A 50 4.11 12.35 7.59
CA GLU A 50 4.91 11.23 8.07
C GLU A 50 5.41 10.43 6.87
N VAL A 51 6.71 10.53 6.57
CA VAL A 51 7.33 9.74 5.51
C VAL A 51 7.97 8.53 6.16
N ASN A 52 7.59 7.32 5.73
CA ASN A 52 8.14 6.08 6.26
C ASN A 52 8.93 5.33 5.18
N GLY A 53 10.24 5.24 5.36
CA GLY A 53 11.20 4.57 4.50
C GLY A 53 11.43 3.13 4.95
N THR A 54 11.49 2.21 3.99
CA THR A 54 11.86 0.82 4.24
C THR A 54 12.79 0.32 3.15
N TYR A 55 13.87 -0.35 3.53
CA TYR A 55 14.77 -1.04 2.62
C TYR A 55 14.36 -2.49 2.41
N LEU A 56 14.45 -2.97 1.18
CA LEU A 56 14.30 -4.37 0.82
C LEU A 56 15.47 -4.80 -0.10
N PRO A 57 16.25 -5.82 0.30
CA PRO A 57 17.37 -6.30 -0.51
C PRO A 57 16.98 -6.73 -1.92
N GLY A 58 17.73 -6.26 -2.92
CA GLY A 58 17.51 -6.54 -4.34
C GLY A 58 16.35 -5.75 -4.96
N TYR A 59 15.65 -4.94 -4.17
CA TYR A 59 14.61 -4.04 -4.66
C TYR A 59 14.99 -2.57 -4.42
N GLY A 60 15.51 -2.25 -3.25
CA GLY A 60 15.93 -0.90 -2.87
C GLY A 60 15.05 -0.28 -1.79
N VAL A 61 14.97 1.05 -1.76
CA VAL A 61 14.25 1.79 -0.71
C VAL A 61 12.89 2.27 -1.20
N THR A 62 11.86 2.07 -0.37
CA THR A 62 10.52 2.62 -0.57
C THR A 62 10.21 3.64 0.52
N PHE A 63 9.97 4.90 0.16
CA PHE A 63 9.39 5.93 1.01
C PHE A 63 7.88 5.98 0.81
N ARG A 64 7.14 5.75 1.89
CA ARG A 64 5.68 5.77 1.90
C ARG A 64 5.17 7.11 2.39
N LEU A 65 4.26 7.69 1.62
CA LEU A 65 3.45 8.84 1.97
C LEU A 65 2.09 8.34 2.49
N PRO A 66 1.42 9.07 3.40
CA PRO A 66 0.07 8.73 3.82
C PRO A 66 -0.90 8.56 2.64
N ASN A 67 -1.77 7.55 2.73
CA ASN A 67 -2.62 7.10 1.61
C ASN A 67 -3.68 8.13 1.20
N ASP A 68 -4.15 8.95 2.15
CA ASP A 68 -5.39 9.73 2.03
C ASP A 68 -5.16 11.25 2.03
N PHE A 69 -4.23 11.73 1.20
CA PHE A 69 -4.04 13.17 0.99
C PHE A 69 -4.99 13.79 -0.05
N ASN A 70 -6.10 13.13 -0.39
CA ASN A 70 -6.90 13.50 -1.56
C ASN A 70 -7.53 14.90 -1.48
N VAL A 71 -7.60 15.52 -0.29
CA VAL A 71 -7.91 16.95 -0.16
C VAL A 71 -7.42 17.49 1.18
N PRO A 72 -6.82 18.69 1.27
CA PRO A 72 -6.65 19.36 2.55
C PRO A 72 -8.01 19.47 3.23
N MET A 73 -8.13 19.15 4.52
CA MET A 73 -9.39 19.28 5.28
C MET A 73 -10.06 20.65 5.09
N GLY A 74 -9.28 21.73 4.86
CA GLY A 74 -9.84 23.04 4.54
C GLY A 74 -10.76 23.07 3.31
N TYR A 75 -10.58 22.17 2.34
CA TYR A 75 -11.48 22.01 1.19
C TYR A 75 -12.65 21.04 1.46
N MET A 76 -12.52 20.14 2.43
CA MET A 76 -13.62 19.27 2.88
C MET A 76 -14.56 20.00 3.87
N MET A 77 -14.01 20.92 4.66
CA MET A 77 -14.70 21.69 5.70
C MET A 77 -15.35 22.97 5.19
N ASP A 78 -15.21 23.32 3.91
CA ASP A 78 -15.86 24.51 3.35
C ASP A 78 -17.35 24.27 3.02
N SER A 79 -17.89 23.09 3.36
CA SER A 79 -19.27 22.71 3.05
C SER A 79 -20.31 23.03 4.13
N GLU A 80 -19.94 23.34 5.38
CA GLU A 80 -20.80 24.02 6.37
C GLU A 80 -20.02 24.19 7.68
N PRO A 81 -20.25 25.26 8.47
CA PRO A 81 -19.60 25.41 9.77
C PRO A 81 -19.97 24.23 10.67
N LEU A 82 -18.96 23.58 11.26
CA LEU A 82 -19.16 22.66 12.39
C LEU A 82 -19.91 23.41 13.50
N THR A 83 -21.19 23.10 13.67
CA THR A 83 -21.94 23.55 14.84
C THR A 83 -21.58 22.67 16.02
N ILE A 84 -20.78 23.20 16.93
CA ILE A 84 -20.57 22.59 18.24
C ILE A 84 -21.76 22.97 19.12
N ASN A 85 -22.70 22.05 19.30
CA ASN A 85 -23.80 22.23 20.23
C ASN A 85 -23.36 21.81 21.63
N TYR A 86 -23.19 22.79 22.52
CA TYR A 86 -22.96 22.54 23.95
C TYR A 86 -24.31 22.24 24.63
N SER A 87 -24.44 21.05 25.20
CA SER A 87 -25.53 20.78 26.15
C SER A 87 -25.25 21.52 27.47
N PRO A 88 -26.23 22.25 28.06
CA PRO A 88 -26.04 22.98 29.31
C PRO A 88 -25.68 22.10 30.52
N SER A 89 -25.79 20.76 30.41
CA SER A 89 -25.49 19.81 31.49
C SER A 89 -24.04 19.28 31.51
N GLY A 90 -23.14 19.80 30.67
CA GLY A 90 -21.69 19.66 30.87
C GLY A 90 -21.07 18.28 30.62
N THR A 91 -21.80 17.30 30.07
CA THR A 91 -21.28 15.92 29.93
C THR A 91 -21.35 15.33 28.52
N THR A 92 -21.75 16.08 27.49
CA THR A 92 -21.79 15.54 26.13
C THR A 92 -21.53 16.59 25.06
N SER A 93 -20.45 16.37 24.29
CA SER A 93 -20.18 17.08 23.04
C SER A 93 -20.78 16.26 21.89
N VAL A 94 -21.78 16.82 21.20
CA VAL A 94 -22.37 16.17 20.02
C VAL A 94 -21.77 16.79 18.77
N TYR A 95 -21.08 15.98 17.96
CA TYR A 95 -20.61 16.37 16.64
C TYR A 95 -21.69 16.05 15.61
N SER A 96 -22.37 17.06 15.07
CA SER A 96 -23.31 16.87 13.96
C SER A 96 -22.72 17.47 12.68
N VAL A 97 -22.55 16.63 11.65
CA VAL A 97 -22.32 17.06 10.28
C VAL A 97 -23.65 16.95 9.55
N ASN A 98 -24.21 18.06 9.06
CA ASN A 98 -25.45 18.05 8.31
C ASN A 98 -25.23 17.51 6.89
N GLY A 99 -25.12 16.20 6.76
CA GLY A 99 -25.17 15.47 5.49
C GLY A 99 -26.13 14.30 5.63
N THR A 100 -27.39 14.48 5.19
CA THR A 100 -28.45 13.47 4.95
C THR A 100 -28.42 12.16 5.76
N GLY A 101 -28.16 12.25 7.07
CA GLY A 101 -28.11 11.10 7.96
C GLY A 101 -27.89 11.56 9.39
N THR A 102 -28.94 12.05 10.04
CA THR A 102 -28.91 12.28 11.49
C THR A 102 -28.85 10.92 12.18
N MET A 103 -27.68 10.55 12.70
CA MET A 103 -27.55 9.46 13.65
C MET A 103 -27.92 10.00 15.05
N THR A 104 -29.20 9.96 15.38
CA THR A 104 -29.69 10.21 16.74
C THR A 104 -29.39 8.99 17.60
N VAL A 105 -28.38 9.09 18.48
CA VAL A 105 -28.28 8.19 19.63
C VAL A 105 -29.33 8.68 20.63
N THR A 106 -30.48 8.02 20.64
CA THR A 106 -31.49 8.21 21.68
C THR A 106 -31.18 7.22 22.80
N SER A 107 -30.74 7.75 23.95
CA SER A 107 -30.99 7.08 25.21
C SER A 107 -32.43 7.40 25.60
N ASP A 108 -33.26 6.38 25.76
CA ASP A 108 -34.62 6.49 26.23
C ASP A 108 -34.67 7.23 27.57
N GLU A 109 -35.22 8.45 27.60
CA GLU A 109 -35.94 8.98 28.76
C GLU A 109 -36.69 10.30 28.44
N GLU A 110 -38.01 10.20 28.64
CA GLU A 110 -39.02 11.21 29.00
C GLU A 110 -39.13 12.60 28.29
N GLN A 111 -40.38 12.83 27.87
CA GLN A 111 -40.93 14.05 27.28
C GLN A 111 -40.87 15.27 28.21
N ALA A 112 -40.40 16.41 27.71
CA ALA A 112 -40.72 17.74 28.26
C ALA A 112 -40.84 18.79 27.13
N PRO A 113 -41.71 19.82 27.26
CA PRO A 113 -42.19 20.61 26.14
C PRO A 113 -41.27 21.77 25.74
N ALA A 114 -41.30 22.07 24.44
CA ALA A 114 -40.50 23.06 23.73
C ALA A 114 -40.62 24.50 24.27
N ARG A 115 -39.49 25.19 24.49
CA ARG A 115 -39.37 26.67 24.47
C ARG A 115 -38.01 27.17 23.95
N ASP A 116 -38.13 28.21 23.12
CA ASP A 116 -37.15 29.21 22.63
C ASP A 116 -35.85 28.75 21.94
N VAL A 117 -35.99 28.40 20.65
CA VAL A 117 -34.86 28.41 19.70
C VAL A 117 -34.69 29.81 19.13
N ALA A 118 -33.65 30.52 19.56
CA ALA A 118 -33.23 31.78 18.94
C ALA A 118 -32.75 31.52 17.50
N LYS A 119 -33.57 31.88 16.50
CA LYS A 119 -33.18 31.85 15.08
C LYS A 119 -32.20 32.99 14.79
N LEU A 120 -30.91 32.68 14.73
CA LEU A 120 -29.93 33.54 14.07
C LEU A 120 -30.28 33.64 12.58
N ARG A 121 -30.54 34.87 12.11
CA ARG A 121 -30.79 35.22 10.70
C ARG A 121 -29.68 34.64 9.82
N SER A 122 -30.03 33.73 8.90
CA SER A 122 -29.13 33.28 7.85
C SER A 122 -28.97 34.41 6.81
N THR A 123 -27.81 35.07 6.83
CA THR A 123 -27.40 35.94 5.74
C THR A 123 -26.93 35.10 4.55
N LYS A 124 -27.76 35.12 3.50
CA LYS A 124 -27.44 35.03 2.07
C LYS A 124 -26.51 33.92 1.58
N SER A 125 -27.13 32.99 0.85
CA SER A 125 -26.64 32.30 -0.36
C SER A 125 -25.12 32.24 -0.54
N LYS A 126 -24.50 31.13 -0.11
CA LYS A 126 -23.25 30.68 -0.71
C LYS A 126 -23.56 29.67 -1.80
N GLN A 127 -23.37 30.14 -3.01
CA GLN A 127 -23.29 29.39 -4.25
C GLN A 127 -22.48 28.10 -4.02
N LYS A 128 -23.07 26.94 -4.34
CA LYS A 128 -22.35 25.64 -4.41
C LYS A 128 -21.28 25.76 -5.50
N THR A 129 -20.12 26.29 -5.16
CA THR A 129 -18.88 25.93 -5.86
C THR A 129 -18.49 24.57 -5.32
N SER A 130 -19.02 23.50 -5.92
CA SER A 130 -18.28 22.24 -5.94
C SER A 130 -16.99 22.53 -6.70
N ALA A 131 -15.96 23.02 -6.00
CA ALA A 131 -14.63 23.08 -6.56
C ALA A 131 -14.35 21.69 -7.12
N ASN A 132 -14.00 21.60 -8.40
CA ASN A 132 -13.75 20.34 -9.07
C ASN A 132 -12.64 19.61 -8.30
N THR A 133 -13.02 18.61 -7.50
CA THR A 133 -12.12 17.87 -6.59
C THR A 133 -10.94 17.28 -7.36
N ASP A 134 -11.16 16.90 -8.62
CA ASP A 134 -10.14 16.37 -9.52
C ASP A 134 -9.07 17.42 -9.84
N SER A 135 -9.46 18.69 -9.97
CA SER A 135 -8.52 19.79 -10.21
C SER A 135 -7.66 20.09 -8.98
N VAL A 136 -8.24 20.02 -7.78
CA VAL A 136 -7.50 20.24 -6.52
C VAL A 136 -6.52 19.09 -6.28
N ARG A 137 -6.98 17.86 -6.51
CA ARG A 137 -6.16 16.64 -6.38
C ARG A 137 -5.02 16.62 -7.39
N THR A 138 -5.28 16.95 -8.65
CA THR A 138 -4.24 17.01 -9.68
C THR A 138 -3.17 18.02 -9.31
N ALA A 139 -3.57 19.23 -8.88
CA ALA A 139 -2.63 20.25 -8.43
C ALA A 139 -1.81 19.78 -7.21
N TYR A 140 -2.44 19.04 -6.30
CA TYR A 140 -1.77 18.47 -5.13
C TYR A 140 -0.76 17.37 -5.51
N ASN A 141 -1.16 16.42 -6.36
CA ASN A 141 -0.28 15.34 -6.83
C ASN A 141 0.90 15.89 -7.62
N THR A 142 0.71 16.94 -8.44
CA THR A 142 1.81 17.62 -9.15
C THR A 142 2.88 18.12 -8.18
N LYS A 143 2.49 18.75 -7.07
CA LYS A 143 3.44 19.21 -6.04
C LYS A 143 4.21 18.06 -5.40
N ILE A 144 3.56 16.94 -5.10
CA ILE A 144 4.25 15.75 -4.60
C ILE A 144 5.23 15.23 -5.64
N ILE A 145 4.83 15.15 -6.91
CA ILE A 145 5.70 14.69 -8.00
C ILE A 145 6.92 15.59 -8.14
N GLU A 146 6.76 16.91 -8.03
CA GLU A 146 7.86 17.88 -8.09
C GLU A 146 8.82 17.73 -6.91
N ALA A 147 8.30 17.64 -5.68
CA ALA A 147 9.09 17.37 -4.49
C ALA A 147 9.85 16.03 -4.60
N ALA A 148 9.19 14.98 -5.08
CA ALA A 148 9.77 13.65 -5.26
C ALA A 148 10.87 13.65 -6.33
N LYS A 149 10.64 14.32 -7.47
CA LYS A 149 11.66 14.46 -8.53
C LYS A 149 12.89 15.22 -8.03
N THR A 150 12.66 16.31 -7.29
CA THR A 150 13.73 17.10 -6.66
C THR A 150 14.50 16.26 -5.65
N PHE A 151 13.79 15.53 -4.79
CA PHE A 151 14.39 14.60 -3.85
C PHE A 151 15.28 13.57 -4.55
N LEU A 152 14.77 12.89 -5.58
CA LEU A 152 15.51 11.85 -6.28
C LEU A 152 16.75 12.40 -6.99
N ALA A 153 16.65 13.58 -7.61
CA ALA A 153 17.78 14.20 -8.29
C ALA A 153 18.84 14.73 -7.31
N ASP A 154 18.41 15.43 -6.27
CA ASP A 154 19.32 16.21 -5.42
C ASP A 154 19.79 15.42 -4.19
N TYR A 155 18.95 14.51 -3.69
CA TYR A 155 19.14 13.78 -2.44
C TYR A 155 19.05 12.25 -2.57
N GLY A 156 18.73 11.70 -3.76
CA GLY A 156 18.69 10.25 -3.98
C GLY A 156 20.04 9.55 -3.76
N ASP A 157 21.15 10.30 -3.65
CA ASP A 157 22.46 9.76 -3.31
C ASP A 157 22.74 9.59 -1.82
N LEU A 158 21.87 10.12 -0.95
CA LEU A 158 21.97 9.93 0.50
C LEU A 158 21.97 8.44 0.89
N ILE A 159 21.26 7.61 0.12
CA ILE A 159 21.19 6.16 0.33
C ILE A 159 22.36 5.48 -0.38
N SER A 160 23.54 5.69 0.19
CA SER A 160 24.83 5.37 -0.45
C SER A 160 25.11 3.87 -0.62
N GLN A 161 24.42 3.03 0.15
CA GLN A 161 24.61 1.57 0.16
C GLN A 161 23.75 0.82 -0.88
N LEU A 162 22.85 1.51 -1.59
CA LEU A 162 22.03 0.89 -2.63
C LEU A 162 22.88 0.51 -3.85
N SER A 163 22.63 -0.68 -4.38
CA SER A 163 23.28 -1.12 -5.62
C SER A 163 22.66 -0.42 -6.84
N ALA A 164 23.39 -0.41 -7.97
CA ALA A 164 22.96 0.34 -9.16
C ALA A 164 21.68 -0.20 -9.80
N ASP A 165 21.39 -1.48 -9.57
CA ASP A 165 20.19 -2.21 -10.02
C ASP A 165 18.97 -2.03 -9.10
N GLU A 166 19.18 -1.54 -7.88
CA GLU A 166 18.12 -1.19 -6.96
C GLU A 166 17.48 0.17 -7.29
N ARG A 167 16.31 0.44 -6.73
CA ARG A 167 15.53 1.65 -6.99
C ARG A 167 15.13 2.39 -5.72
N ILE A 168 14.84 3.67 -5.89
CA ILE A 168 14.29 4.54 -4.87
C ILE A 168 12.87 4.90 -5.29
N VAL A 169 11.89 4.45 -4.50
CA VAL A 169 10.46 4.59 -4.79
C VAL A 169 9.82 5.49 -3.75
N ILE A 170 9.10 6.52 -4.18
CA ILE A 170 8.26 7.37 -3.34
C ILE A 170 6.81 7.11 -3.71
N THR A 171 5.98 6.62 -2.80
CA THR A 171 4.61 6.24 -3.11
C THR A 171 3.64 6.50 -1.98
N ASN A 172 2.37 6.79 -2.29
CA ASN A 172 1.29 6.83 -1.31
C ASN A 172 0.58 5.46 -1.16
N ARG A 173 1.22 4.37 -1.60
CA ARG A 173 0.68 3.02 -1.48
C ARG A 173 0.91 2.48 -0.06
N GLY A 174 -0.19 2.19 0.63
CA GLY A 174 -0.16 1.58 1.96
C GLY A 174 -0.02 0.06 1.93
N ASP A 175 0.50 -0.51 3.02
CA ASP A 175 0.67 -1.96 3.22
C ASP A 175 -0.66 -2.68 3.57
N GLY A 176 -1.78 -2.20 3.04
CA GLY A 176 -3.10 -2.85 3.16
C GLY A 176 -3.81 -2.74 4.53
N GLY A 177 -3.20 -2.09 5.53
CA GLY A 177 -3.76 -2.02 6.89
C GLY A 177 -4.33 -0.66 7.33
N GLN A 178 -4.08 0.42 6.61
CA GLN A 178 -4.41 1.77 7.06
C GLN A 178 -5.60 2.35 6.30
N ARG A 179 -6.82 1.94 6.69
CA ARG A 179 -7.99 2.83 6.65
C ARG A 179 -7.99 3.61 7.97
N LEU A 180 -7.04 4.52 8.15
CA LEU A 180 -7.03 5.38 9.32
C LEU A 180 -8.09 6.47 9.11
N TRP A 181 -9.22 6.34 9.81
CA TRP A 181 -9.93 7.49 10.39
C TRP A 181 -10.64 8.49 9.45
N TYR A 182 -11.22 8.08 8.32
CA TYR A 182 -12.27 8.88 7.68
C TYR A 182 -13.50 8.05 7.34
N GLY A 183 -14.43 8.02 8.32
CA GLY A 183 -15.78 7.46 8.19
C GLY A 183 -16.77 8.38 7.46
N MET A 184 -16.31 9.19 6.51
CA MET A 184 -17.18 10.02 5.67
C MET A 184 -16.72 9.86 4.21
N ASP A 185 -17.58 9.26 3.39
CA ASP A 185 -17.36 8.80 2.02
C ASP A 185 -16.44 7.58 1.82
N ASN A 186 -17.05 6.39 1.93
CA ASN A 186 -16.54 5.13 1.37
C ASN A 186 -16.34 5.15 -0.18
N ASN A 187 -16.66 6.27 -0.85
CA ASN A 187 -16.65 6.40 -2.31
C ASN A 187 -15.53 7.31 -2.85
N ALA A 188 -14.61 7.81 -1.99
CA ALA A 188 -13.47 8.57 -2.49
C ALA A 188 -12.54 7.63 -3.28
N LYS A 189 -12.51 7.77 -4.61
CA LYS A 189 -11.61 7.02 -5.49
C LYS A 189 -10.18 7.17 -4.97
N ARG A 190 -9.51 6.06 -4.70
CA ARG A 190 -8.13 6.06 -4.24
C ARG A 190 -7.22 6.50 -5.37
N SER A 191 -6.16 7.23 -5.05
CA SER A 191 -5.11 7.53 -6.04
C SER A 191 -3.90 6.72 -5.67
N LEU A 192 -3.28 6.13 -6.67
CA LEU A 192 -1.92 5.68 -6.59
C LEU A 192 -1.02 6.73 -7.22
N LEU A 193 -0.17 7.30 -6.39
CA LEU A 193 0.99 8.06 -6.78
C LEU A 193 2.24 7.23 -6.47
N SER A 194 3.09 7.05 -7.47
CA SER A 194 4.40 6.43 -7.32
C SER A 194 5.41 7.13 -8.23
N VAL A 195 6.55 7.50 -7.66
CA VAL A 195 7.68 8.11 -8.36
C VAL A 195 8.91 7.23 -8.11
N ASP A 196 9.43 6.62 -9.16
CA ASP A 196 10.51 5.62 -9.11
C ASP A 196 11.71 6.11 -9.93
N ALA A 197 12.91 6.01 -9.34
CA ALA A 197 14.18 6.16 -10.05
C ALA A 197 15.12 4.98 -9.75
N ALA A 198 15.80 4.48 -10.79
CA ALA A 198 16.89 3.54 -10.62
C ALA A 198 18.09 4.23 -9.94
N LYS A 199 18.69 3.56 -8.96
CA LYS A 199 19.86 4.08 -8.25
C LYS A 199 21.03 4.32 -9.20
N GLY A 200 21.20 3.44 -10.19
CA GLY A 200 22.22 3.59 -11.23
C GLY A 200 22.11 4.91 -12.00
N ASP A 201 20.90 5.35 -12.34
CA ASP A 201 20.68 6.63 -13.04
C ASP A 201 20.97 7.83 -12.13
N VAL A 202 20.54 7.76 -10.86
CA VAL A 202 20.86 8.79 -9.87
C VAL A 202 22.37 8.94 -9.71
N THR A 203 23.09 7.83 -9.60
CA THR A 203 24.55 7.81 -9.50
C THR A 203 25.21 8.37 -10.77
N GLN A 204 24.72 8.03 -11.96
CA GLN A 204 25.22 8.59 -13.22
C GLN A 204 25.01 10.11 -13.31
N TYR A 205 23.87 10.62 -12.85
CA TYR A 205 23.62 12.05 -12.74
C TYR A 205 24.61 12.73 -11.78
N LYS A 206 24.84 12.17 -10.59
CA LYS A 206 25.84 12.70 -9.64
C LYS A 206 27.27 12.68 -10.19
N GLN A 207 27.59 11.71 -11.03
CA GLN A 207 28.87 11.64 -11.74
C GLN A 207 28.96 12.58 -12.96
N GLY A 208 27.90 13.36 -13.26
CA GLY A 208 27.85 14.26 -14.41
C GLY A 208 27.69 13.55 -15.77
N LYS A 209 27.40 12.23 -15.77
CA LYS A 209 27.20 11.43 -17.00
C LYS A 209 25.79 11.59 -17.58
N LEU A 210 24.83 11.97 -16.75
CA LEU A 210 23.48 12.36 -17.17
C LEU A 210 23.25 13.83 -16.81
N THR A 211 22.53 14.55 -17.67
CA THR A 211 21.99 15.87 -17.31
C THR A 211 20.78 15.70 -16.40
N ARG A 212 20.35 16.79 -15.74
CA ARG A 212 19.14 16.78 -14.92
C ARG A 212 17.92 16.36 -15.74
N ASP A 213 17.75 16.94 -16.93
CA ASP A 213 16.60 16.63 -17.80
C ASP A 213 16.59 15.16 -18.25
N GLN A 214 17.78 14.59 -18.52
CA GLN A 214 17.92 13.17 -18.84
C GLN A 214 17.53 12.28 -17.66
N LEU A 215 17.93 12.64 -16.43
CA LEU A 215 17.50 11.93 -15.23
C LEU A 215 15.98 12.03 -15.06
N LEU A 216 15.43 13.25 -15.12
CA LEU A 216 14.00 13.48 -14.93
C LEU A 216 13.14 12.75 -15.98
N GLY A 217 13.62 12.61 -17.21
CA GLY A 217 12.97 11.81 -18.26
C GLY A 217 13.00 10.30 -18.02
N LYS A 218 13.95 9.82 -17.21
CA LYS A 218 14.04 8.40 -16.80
C LYS A 218 13.24 8.08 -15.54
N ILE A 219 12.87 9.09 -14.74
CA ILE A 219 12.02 8.89 -13.55
C ILE A 219 10.64 8.42 -14.00
N LYS A 220 10.22 7.25 -13.51
CA LYS A 220 8.89 6.70 -13.79
C LYS A 220 7.88 7.31 -12.81
N VAL A 221 6.88 7.99 -13.36
CA VAL A 221 5.76 8.54 -12.59
C VAL A 221 4.50 7.74 -12.92
N VAL A 222 3.87 7.17 -11.90
CA VAL A 222 2.52 6.60 -11.96
C VAL A 222 1.64 7.50 -11.12
N ASN A 223 0.65 8.14 -11.75
CA ASN A 223 -0.37 8.93 -11.08
C ASN A 223 -1.71 8.47 -11.64
N THR A 224 -2.39 7.60 -10.90
CA THR A 224 -3.61 6.94 -11.35
C THR A 224 -4.63 6.86 -10.23
N GLU A 225 -5.85 6.50 -10.58
CA GLU A 225 -6.97 6.39 -9.67
C GLU A 225 -7.61 4.99 -9.73
N SER A 226 -8.32 4.65 -8.66
CA SER A 226 -9.15 3.45 -8.62
C SER A 226 -10.27 3.57 -9.63
N VAL A 227 -10.47 2.51 -10.39
CA VAL A 227 -11.56 2.39 -11.36
C VAL A 227 -12.61 1.47 -10.76
N ASP A 228 -13.84 1.96 -10.68
CA ASP A 228 -14.99 1.20 -10.17
C ASP A 228 -15.63 0.31 -11.26
N GLU A 229 -14.95 0.14 -12.39
CA GLU A 229 -15.43 -0.69 -13.50
C GLU A 229 -15.40 -2.16 -13.09
N LEU A 230 -16.56 -2.81 -13.21
CA LEU A 230 -16.69 -4.23 -12.92
C LEU A 230 -16.03 -5.03 -14.03
N ASN A 231 -14.91 -5.69 -13.73
CA ASN A 231 -14.25 -6.61 -14.64
C ASN A 231 -14.53 -8.06 -14.20
N PRO A 232 -15.32 -8.84 -14.98
CA PRO A 232 -15.73 -10.20 -14.57
C PRO A 232 -14.58 -11.17 -14.30
N ASP A 233 -13.44 -10.99 -14.98
CA ASP A 233 -12.25 -11.81 -14.79
C ASP A 233 -11.51 -11.49 -13.48
N LEU A 234 -11.51 -10.23 -13.04
CA LEU A 234 -10.97 -9.85 -11.73
C LEU A 234 -11.83 -10.41 -10.58
N GLU A 235 -13.16 -10.34 -10.71
CA GLU A 235 -14.08 -10.97 -9.76
C GLU A 235 -13.91 -12.49 -9.72
N LEU A 236 -13.75 -13.12 -10.88
CA LEU A 236 -13.49 -14.56 -10.96
C LEU A 236 -12.19 -14.93 -10.23
N LEU A 237 -11.11 -14.19 -10.42
CA LEU A 237 -9.85 -14.45 -9.73
C LEU A 237 -9.99 -14.28 -8.21
N SER A 238 -10.71 -13.25 -7.76
CA SER A 238 -11.05 -13.10 -6.34
C SER A 238 -11.80 -14.33 -5.80
N SER A 239 -12.81 -14.81 -6.52
CA SER A 239 -13.58 -16.00 -6.14
C SER A 239 -12.71 -17.27 -6.10
N ILE A 240 -11.79 -17.45 -7.04
CA ILE A 240 -10.85 -18.57 -7.06
C ILE A 240 -9.99 -18.56 -5.79
N PHE A 241 -9.35 -17.42 -5.49
CA PHE A 241 -8.51 -17.30 -4.30
C PHE A 241 -9.33 -17.45 -3.01
N ASN A 242 -10.53 -16.90 -2.95
CA ASN A 242 -11.42 -17.07 -1.81
C ASN A 242 -11.72 -18.55 -1.56
N ARG A 243 -11.87 -19.36 -2.62
CA ARG A 243 -12.08 -20.81 -2.52
C ARG A 243 -10.83 -21.58 -2.11
N LEU A 244 -9.68 -21.28 -2.72
CA LEU A 244 -8.39 -21.94 -2.49
C LEU A 244 -7.94 -21.78 -1.04
N TYR A 245 -8.07 -20.57 -0.50
CA TYR A 245 -7.65 -20.24 0.86
C TYR A 245 -8.76 -20.42 1.89
N ARG A 246 -9.75 -21.29 1.66
CA ARG A 246 -10.69 -21.67 2.72
C ARG A 246 -10.05 -22.69 3.67
N PRO A 247 -10.49 -22.76 4.94
CA PRO A 247 -10.01 -23.74 5.91
C PRO A 247 -10.11 -25.21 5.47
N ASP A 248 -11.08 -25.54 4.61
CA ASP A 248 -11.34 -26.91 4.15
C ASP A 248 -10.45 -27.36 2.98
N LEU A 249 -9.90 -26.41 2.21
CA LEU A 249 -9.12 -26.69 1.01
C LEU A 249 -7.64 -26.30 1.15
N SER A 250 -7.35 -25.23 1.88
CA SER A 250 -5.98 -24.86 2.19
C SER A 250 -5.32 -25.90 3.09
N LYS A 251 -4.05 -26.17 2.82
CA LYS A 251 -3.20 -27.07 3.61
C LYS A 251 -2.25 -26.31 4.54
N THR A 252 -2.21 -24.98 4.42
CA THR A 252 -1.25 -24.11 5.11
C THR A 252 -1.99 -23.01 5.86
N TYR A 253 -2.06 -21.81 5.31
CA TYR A 253 -2.80 -20.66 5.83
C TYR A 253 -4.12 -20.49 5.07
N TYR A 254 -5.13 -19.99 5.74
CA TYR A 254 -6.45 -19.71 5.17
C TYR A 254 -6.80 -18.23 5.31
N SER A 255 -7.70 -17.75 4.46
CA SER A 255 -8.16 -16.36 4.44
C SER A 255 -9.10 -16.09 5.61
N GLU A 256 -8.82 -15.01 6.36
CA GLU A 256 -9.70 -14.42 7.34
C GLU A 256 -10.51 -13.30 6.67
N GLY A 257 -11.74 -13.62 6.27
CA GLY A 257 -12.61 -12.72 5.53
C GLY A 257 -12.46 -12.83 4.01
N ASN A 258 -13.15 -11.93 3.31
CA ASN A 258 -13.20 -11.94 1.85
C ASN A 258 -11.96 -11.26 1.27
N ILE A 259 -11.41 -11.88 0.24
CA ILE A 259 -10.43 -11.28 -0.65
C ILE A 259 -11.16 -10.28 -1.53
N TYR A 260 -10.62 -9.07 -1.60
CA TYR A 260 -11.12 -8.00 -2.47
C TYR A 260 -9.97 -7.46 -3.30
N TYR A 261 -10.30 -6.72 -4.36
CA TYR A 261 -9.30 -6.12 -5.22
C TYR A 261 -9.56 -4.63 -5.44
N GLU A 262 -8.52 -3.95 -5.88
CA GLU A 262 -8.56 -2.56 -6.32
C GLU A 262 -7.93 -2.47 -7.70
N ARG A 263 -8.70 -2.02 -8.69
CA ARG A 263 -8.21 -1.80 -10.06
C ARG A 263 -7.69 -0.38 -10.18
N LEU A 264 -6.42 -0.23 -10.57
CA LEU A 264 -5.77 1.05 -10.80
C LEU A 264 -5.44 1.20 -12.28
N LYS A 265 -5.97 2.24 -12.91
CA LYS A 265 -5.81 2.45 -14.37
C LYS A 265 -4.33 2.54 -14.75
N ASP A 266 -3.93 1.89 -15.84
CA ASP A 266 -2.56 1.89 -16.38
C ASP A 266 -1.46 1.39 -15.42
N PHE A 267 -1.84 0.89 -14.23
CA PHE A 267 -0.94 0.32 -13.24
C PHE A 267 -1.17 -1.18 -13.07
N GLY A 268 -2.44 -1.60 -13.00
CA GLY A 268 -2.83 -2.98 -12.81
C GLY A 268 -3.87 -3.17 -11.72
N VAL A 269 -3.84 -4.30 -11.05
CA VAL A 269 -4.81 -4.68 -10.01
C VAL A 269 -4.08 -5.15 -8.76
N ILE A 270 -4.60 -4.76 -7.60
CA ILE A 270 -4.07 -5.16 -6.30
C ILE A 270 -5.14 -5.95 -5.57
N TYR A 271 -4.86 -7.22 -5.26
CA TYR A 271 -5.68 -8.06 -4.39
C TYR A 271 -5.20 -7.95 -2.95
N TYR A 272 -6.14 -7.88 -2.02
CA TYR A 272 -5.87 -7.79 -0.59
C TYR A 272 -6.39 -9.06 0.10
N MET A 273 -5.49 -9.74 0.80
CA MET A 273 -5.78 -10.98 1.52
C MET A 273 -5.31 -10.83 2.97
N ASN A 274 -6.17 -11.18 3.93
CA ASN A 274 -5.72 -11.41 5.31
C ASN A 274 -5.69 -12.91 5.52
N VAL A 275 -4.57 -13.45 5.98
CA VAL A 275 -4.41 -14.89 6.17
C VAL A 275 -3.99 -15.20 7.60
N VAL A 276 -4.53 -16.30 8.11
CA VAL A 276 -4.20 -16.89 9.40
C VAL A 276 -3.93 -18.38 9.21
N SER A 277 -3.16 -18.95 10.11
CA SER A 277 -2.93 -20.40 10.18
C SER A 277 -3.66 -21.04 11.37
N SER A 278 -4.02 -20.24 12.37
CA SER A 278 -4.63 -20.71 13.60
C SER A 278 -5.66 -19.73 14.11
N SER A 279 -6.65 -20.21 14.86
CA SER A 279 -7.54 -19.37 15.65
C SER A 279 -7.41 -19.69 17.14
N ARG A 280 -7.68 -18.71 17.99
CA ARG A 280 -7.73 -18.90 19.45
C ARG A 280 -9.18 -19.07 19.89
N ASP A 281 -9.44 -20.07 20.71
CA ASP A 281 -10.77 -20.28 21.30
C ASP A 281 -10.98 -19.43 22.58
N GLY A 282 -12.19 -19.50 23.14
CA GLY A 282 -12.55 -18.77 24.36
C GLY A 282 -11.82 -19.25 25.63
N TYR A 283 -11.19 -20.42 25.60
CA TYR A 283 -10.41 -20.99 26.71
C TYR A 283 -8.91 -20.71 26.58
N GLY A 284 -8.52 -19.97 25.54
CA GLY A 284 -7.15 -19.60 25.27
C GLY A 284 -6.32 -20.69 24.61
N ARG A 285 -6.96 -21.76 24.13
CA ARG A 285 -6.36 -22.83 23.32
C ARG A 285 -6.38 -22.46 21.85
N PHE A 286 -5.53 -23.12 21.08
CA PHE A 286 -5.41 -22.85 19.64
C PHE A 286 -5.93 -24.02 18.83
N THR A 287 -6.46 -23.69 17.66
CA THR A 287 -6.82 -24.65 16.60
C THR A 287 -6.10 -24.27 15.32
N ILE A 288 -5.73 -25.27 14.52
CA ILE A 288 -5.17 -25.12 13.15
C ILE A 288 -6.12 -25.90 12.21
N PRO A 289 -7.18 -25.23 11.70
CA PRO A 289 -8.21 -25.89 10.91
C PRO A 289 -7.69 -26.63 9.67
N THR A 290 -6.69 -26.07 8.99
CA THR A 290 -6.09 -26.64 7.77
C THR A 290 -5.39 -27.98 8.02
N LEU A 291 -4.98 -28.24 9.26
CA LEU A 291 -4.38 -29.50 9.70
C LEU A 291 -5.31 -30.36 10.57
N LYS A 292 -6.53 -29.88 10.86
CA LYS A 292 -7.46 -30.51 11.82
C LYS A 292 -6.83 -30.77 13.18
N LEU A 293 -6.04 -29.80 13.67
CA LEU A 293 -5.45 -29.85 15.00
C LEU A 293 -6.23 -28.93 15.92
N ASP A 294 -6.69 -29.48 17.04
CA ASP A 294 -7.46 -28.76 18.06
C ASP A 294 -6.79 -28.86 19.42
N ASP A 295 -7.12 -27.96 20.34
CA ASP A 295 -6.65 -27.93 21.73
C ASP A 295 -5.11 -27.93 21.89
N ILE A 296 -4.40 -27.25 20.99
CA ILE A 296 -2.93 -27.15 21.09
C ILE A 296 -2.49 -25.94 21.93
N ASP A 297 -1.33 -26.07 22.58
CA ASP A 297 -0.69 -24.96 23.28
C ASP A 297 -0.02 -23.96 22.32
N GLN A 298 0.37 -22.80 22.87
CA GLN A 298 1.03 -21.74 22.11
C GLN A 298 2.34 -22.20 21.45
N ALA A 299 3.16 -22.99 22.15
CA ALA A 299 4.47 -23.40 21.66
C ALA A 299 4.36 -24.36 20.46
N THR A 300 3.43 -25.31 20.54
CA THR A 300 3.10 -26.26 19.46
C THR A 300 2.52 -25.52 18.28
N ARG A 301 1.61 -24.57 18.54
CA ARG A 301 1.04 -23.69 17.53
C ARG A 301 2.14 -22.92 16.80
N ASP A 302 3.00 -22.18 17.50
CA ASP A 302 4.01 -21.32 16.88
C ASP A 302 5.00 -22.13 16.04
N LYS A 303 5.40 -23.30 16.54
CA LYS A 303 6.23 -24.24 15.79
C LYS A 303 5.55 -24.68 14.49
N LYS A 304 4.29 -25.10 14.55
CA LYS A 304 3.54 -25.57 13.37
C LYS A 304 3.31 -24.46 12.35
N VAL A 305 2.97 -23.26 12.82
CA VAL A 305 2.74 -22.11 11.95
C VAL A 305 4.01 -21.70 11.20
N LYS A 306 5.17 -21.75 11.88
CA LYS A 306 6.48 -21.52 11.27
C LYS A 306 6.86 -22.61 10.27
N GLU A 307 6.55 -23.88 10.56
CA GLU A 307 6.78 -25.02 9.65
C GLU A 307 5.95 -24.90 8.36
N LEU A 308 4.71 -24.39 8.45
CA LEU A 308 3.81 -24.22 7.29
C LEU A 308 4.17 -23.04 6.38
N TYR A 309 4.88 -22.05 6.91
CA TYR A 309 5.12 -20.78 6.23
C TYR A 309 5.86 -20.92 4.88
N PRO A 310 6.96 -21.69 4.75
CA PRO A 310 7.64 -21.85 3.46
C PRO A 310 6.75 -22.48 2.38
N ALA A 311 5.90 -23.43 2.77
CA ALA A 311 4.94 -24.05 1.86
C ALA A 311 3.87 -23.05 1.41
N PHE A 312 3.35 -22.24 2.34
CA PHE A 312 2.42 -21.16 2.02
C PHE A 312 3.01 -20.13 1.06
N GLU A 313 4.23 -19.66 1.33
CA GLU A 313 4.88 -18.64 0.50
C GLU A 313 5.03 -19.12 -0.95
N LYS A 314 5.42 -20.38 -1.13
CA LYS A 314 5.52 -21.04 -2.43
C LYS A 314 4.16 -21.24 -3.09
N GLU A 315 3.17 -21.73 -2.34
CA GLU A 315 1.82 -21.99 -2.83
C GLU A 315 1.14 -20.73 -3.36
N VAL A 316 1.21 -19.60 -2.63
CA VAL A 316 0.67 -18.33 -3.12
C VAL A 316 1.36 -17.91 -4.41
N LYS A 317 2.68 -18.02 -4.48
CA LYS A 317 3.45 -17.67 -5.68
C LYS A 317 3.01 -18.48 -6.90
N GLU A 318 2.79 -19.78 -6.71
CA GLU A 318 2.32 -20.68 -7.76
C GLU A 318 0.86 -20.39 -8.14
N ASN A 319 -0.02 -20.14 -7.18
CA ASN A 319 -1.43 -19.81 -7.44
C ASN A 319 -1.56 -18.47 -8.18
N VAL A 320 -0.73 -17.46 -7.85
CA VAL A 320 -0.69 -16.18 -8.57
C VAL A 320 -0.33 -16.38 -10.04
N LEU A 321 0.64 -17.25 -10.32
CA LEU A 321 1.01 -17.57 -11.71
C LEU A 321 -0.10 -18.35 -12.43
N GLU A 322 -0.57 -19.43 -11.81
CA GLU A 322 -1.49 -20.40 -12.41
C GLU A 322 -2.85 -19.80 -12.72
N TYR A 323 -3.40 -19.01 -11.80
CA TYR A 323 -4.72 -18.40 -11.95
C TYR A 323 -4.63 -16.97 -12.49
N GLY A 324 -3.54 -16.24 -12.25
CA GLY A 324 -3.34 -14.89 -12.78
C GLY A 324 -3.33 -14.84 -14.31
N ARG A 325 -2.88 -15.92 -14.98
CA ARG A 325 -2.91 -16.04 -16.45
C ARG A 325 -4.31 -15.99 -17.07
N THR A 326 -5.36 -16.11 -16.26
CA THR A 326 -6.75 -16.03 -16.72
C THR A 326 -7.23 -14.59 -16.92
N LEU A 327 -6.47 -13.60 -16.41
CA LEU A 327 -6.81 -12.18 -16.51
C LEU A 327 -6.60 -11.67 -17.94
N ARG A 328 -7.67 -11.16 -18.55
CA ARG A 328 -7.67 -10.58 -19.89
C ARG A 328 -7.86 -9.06 -19.88
N SER A 329 -8.34 -8.51 -18.77
CA SER A 329 -8.59 -7.07 -18.57
C SER A 329 -7.33 -6.26 -18.23
N LEU A 330 -6.18 -6.91 -18.06
CA LEU A 330 -4.89 -6.25 -17.82
C LEU A 330 -4.13 -6.03 -19.14
N ASN A 331 -3.59 -4.84 -19.31
CA ASN A 331 -2.64 -4.52 -20.36
C ASN A 331 -1.28 -5.18 -20.10
N ALA A 332 -0.43 -5.29 -21.12
CA ALA A 332 0.83 -6.02 -21.04
C ALA A 332 1.77 -5.49 -19.93
N GLU A 333 1.86 -4.17 -19.79
CA GLU A 333 2.75 -3.51 -18.82
C GLU A 333 2.15 -3.34 -17.42
N GLU A 334 0.89 -3.73 -17.23
CA GLU A 334 0.22 -3.65 -15.95
C GLU A 334 0.60 -4.83 -15.03
N ASN A 335 0.49 -4.59 -13.72
CA ASN A 335 0.90 -5.52 -12.69
C ASN A 335 -0.31 -6.21 -12.05
N LEU A 336 -0.21 -7.51 -11.86
CA LEU A 336 -1.02 -8.24 -10.91
C LEU A 336 -0.28 -8.27 -9.58
N ILE A 337 -0.88 -7.69 -8.55
CA ILE A 337 -0.27 -7.62 -7.23
C ILE A 337 -1.16 -8.27 -6.18
N PHE A 338 -0.58 -9.07 -5.30
CA PHE A 338 -1.25 -9.64 -4.13
C PHE A 338 -0.59 -9.14 -2.86
N ASN A 339 -1.34 -8.37 -2.08
CA ASN A 339 -0.98 -7.91 -0.75
C ASN A 339 -1.58 -8.86 0.29
N VAL A 340 -0.74 -9.71 0.85
CA VAL A 340 -1.10 -10.73 1.82
C VAL A 340 -0.63 -10.29 3.20
N ARG A 341 -1.56 -10.10 4.13
CA ARG A 341 -1.26 -9.81 5.53
C ARG A 341 -1.36 -11.10 6.35
N VAL A 342 -0.28 -11.46 7.03
CA VAL A 342 -0.24 -12.63 7.90
C VAL A 342 -0.60 -12.18 9.32
N THR A 343 -1.81 -12.50 9.76
CA THR A 343 -2.32 -12.07 11.07
C THR A 343 -2.13 -13.16 12.13
N GLN A 344 -2.27 -12.76 13.39
CA GLN A 344 -2.33 -13.64 14.56
C GLN A 344 -1.06 -14.46 14.85
N CYS A 345 0.14 -14.06 14.42
CA CYS A 345 1.39 -14.79 14.71
C CYS A 345 2.48 -13.90 15.32
N ALA A 346 2.16 -13.20 16.40
CA ALA A 346 3.15 -12.40 17.11
C ALA A 346 4.28 -13.29 17.65
N LYS A 347 5.53 -12.90 17.42
CA LYS A 347 6.79 -13.56 17.81
C LYS A 347 7.09 -14.88 17.10
N CYS A 348 6.45 -15.15 15.98
CA CYS A 348 6.71 -16.35 15.18
C CYS A 348 8.00 -16.26 14.36
N GLY A 349 8.56 -15.06 14.18
CA GLY A 349 9.75 -14.83 13.34
C GLY A 349 9.46 -15.07 11.85
N ILE A 350 8.20 -14.91 11.44
CA ILE A 350 7.77 -14.92 10.04
C ILE A 350 7.36 -13.49 9.65
N PRO A 351 7.37 -13.14 8.35
CA PRO A 351 6.90 -11.85 7.89
C PRO A 351 5.45 -11.58 8.27
N SER A 352 5.16 -10.35 8.68
CA SER A 352 3.80 -9.84 8.94
C SER A 352 3.00 -9.59 7.65
N SER A 353 3.67 -9.45 6.51
CA SER A 353 3.05 -9.33 5.21
C SER A 353 3.93 -9.88 4.09
N LEU A 354 3.30 -10.19 2.97
CA LEU A 354 3.91 -10.59 1.71
C LEU A 354 3.25 -9.81 0.59
N GLU A 355 4.03 -9.25 -0.31
CA GLU A 355 3.57 -8.64 -1.55
C GLU A 355 4.15 -9.41 -2.73
N TYR A 356 3.28 -9.99 -3.55
CA TYR A 356 3.65 -10.67 -4.80
C TYR A 356 3.30 -9.77 -5.96
N SER A 357 4.26 -9.46 -6.83
CA SER A 357 4.05 -8.59 -7.98
C SER A 357 4.57 -9.23 -9.26
N VAL A 358 3.73 -9.26 -10.30
CA VAL A 358 4.07 -9.83 -11.61
C VAL A 358 3.44 -9.01 -12.73
N LYS A 359 4.19 -8.76 -13.80
CA LYS A 359 3.66 -8.10 -15.00
C LYS A 359 2.77 -9.04 -15.81
N ASN A 360 1.73 -8.49 -16.43
CA ASN A 360 0.85 -9.29 -17.29
C ASN A 360 1.58 -9.90 -18.50
N THR A 361 2.63 -9.26 -19.03
CA THR A 361 3.51 -9.86 -20.05
C THR A 361 4.06 -11.23 -19.62
N VAL A 362 4.49 -11.37 -18.37
CA VAL A 362 5.03 -12.64 -17.84
C VAL A 362 3.93 -13.70 -17.77
N LEU A 363 2.73 -13.33 -17.32
CA LEU A 363 1.58 -14.23 -17.25
C LEU A 363 1.15 -14.72 -18.65
N ASN A 364 1.14 -13.82 -19.63
CA ASN A 364 0.82 -14.13 -21.03
C ASN A 364 1.89 -15.01 -21.70
N ASP A 365 3.17 -14.71 -21.47
CA ASP A 365 4.27 -15.52 -21.99
C ASP A 365 4.26 -16.93 -21.39
N TYR A 366 3.92 -17.07 -20.10
CA TYR A 366 3.68 -18.37 -19.48
C TYR A 366 2.48 -19.08 -20.11
N ASN A 367 1.35 -18.38 -20.28
CA ASN A 367 0.13 -18.97 -20.84
C ASN A 367 0.29 -19.47 -22.27
N THR A 368 1.14 -18.79 -23.06
CA THR A 368 1.45 -19.16 -24.45
C THR A 368 2.60 -20.17 -24.57
N GLY A 369 3.18 -20.61 -23.44
CA GLY A 369 4.29 -21.56 -23.41
C GLY A 369 5.64 -20.99 -23.81
N LYS A 370 5.76 -19.66 -23.96
CA LYS A 370 7.04 -18.98 -24.21
C LYS A 370 7.97 -18.98 -23.00
N LEU A 371 7.40 -19.01 -21.80
CA LEU A 371 8.13 -19.17 -20.54
C LEU A 371 7.75 -20.49 -19.88
N THR A 372 8.73 -21.18 -19.29
CA THR A 372 8.48 -22.32 -18.41
C THR A 372 7.90 -21.83 -17.08
N LYS A 373 7.30 -22.75 -16.31
CA LYS A 373 6.77 -22.42 -14.97
C LYS A 373 7.86 -21.84 -14.08
N GLU A 374 9.04 -22.46 -14.08
CA GLU A 374 10.18 -22.06 -13.23
C GLU A 374 10.66 -20.66 -13.60
N ALA A 375 10.87 -20.39 -14.90
CA ALA A 375 11.29 -19.09 -15.39
C ALA A 375 10.25 -17.98 -15.13
N ALA A 376 8.96 -18.32 -15.18
CA ALA A 376 7.89 -17.38 -14.85
C ALA A 376 7.82 -17.09 -13.34
N LEU A 377 7.96 -18.12 -12.48
CA LEU A 377 8.01 -17.95 -11.03
C LEU A 377 9.19 -17.08 -10.58
N GLU A 378 10.35 -17.18 -11.21
CA GLU A 378 11.50 -16.32 -10.91
C GLU A 378 11.23 -14.84 -11.21
N LYS A 379 10.38 -14.54 -12.18
CA LYS A 379 9.99 -13.17 -12.54
C LYS A 379 8.93 -12.56 -11.61
N ILE A 380 8.36 -13.33 -10.69
CA ILE A 380 7.44 -12.80 -9.67
C ILE A 380 8.28 -12.23 -8.52
N ALA A 381 8.21 -10.90 -8.36
CA ALA A 381 8.84 -10.20 -7.26
C ALA A 381 8.07 -10.46 -5.96
N VAL A 382 8.80 -10.79 -4.89
CA VAL A 382 8.22 -11.03 -3.56
C VAL A 382 8.84 -10.07 -2.56
N LYS A 383 8.03 -9.18 -2.00
CA LYS A 383 8.43 -8.27 -0.93
C LYS A 383 7.89 -8.78 0.40
N LYS A 384 8.75 -8.89 1.40
CA LYS A 384 8.40 -9.37 2.73
C LYS A 384 8.32 -8.18 3.69
N GLY A 385 7.27 -8.14 4.50
CA GLY A 385 7.14 -7.19 5.60
C GLY A 385 8.09 -7.54 6.75
N PRO A 386 8.11 -6.69 7.80
CA PRO A 386 8.91 -6.97 9.00
C PRO A 386 8.45 -8.29 9.63
N ASN A 387 9.40 -9.02 10.21
CA ASN A 387 9.08 -10.22 10.97
C ASN A 387 8.30 -9.86 12.24
N GLN A 388 7.26 -10.63 12.54
CA GLN A 388 6.43 -10.48 13.73
C GLN A 388 6.85 -11.40 14.88
#